data_AF-A0A1X6X9U9-F1
#
_entry.id   AF-A0A1X6X9U9-F1
#
_cell.length_a   1.000
_cell.length_b   1.000
_cell.length_c   1.000
_cell.angle_alpha   90.00
_cell.angle_beta   90.00
_cell.angle_gamma   90.00
#
_symmetry.space_group_name_H-M   'P 1'
#
loop_
_entity.id
_entity.type
_entity.pdbx_description
1 polymer ?
#
loop_
_entity_poly.entity_id
_entity_poly.type
_entity_poly.pdbx_seq_one_letter_code
_entity_poly.pdbx_strand_id
1 'polypeptide(L)'
;MLYKHFGSKQELFDLSILEPLDRAIAGLVERNSEPPETFDSTGDQVRAMTITFVRDLLVAMDEIGPLLIAALHSGNRSPLEAYRDLIEPYFETMSEVVETNLQSWSHQPFDPQLTSRMGFGAAFFITLSAQAKGEALDHDDVAEQIVSIFVDALHTPDAPPA
;
A
#
# COMPACT_ATOMS: atom_id res chain seq x y z
N MET A 1 -22.27 -4.73 27.53
CA MET A 1 -21.16 -4.96 28.49
C MET A 1 -19.89 -5.28 27.71
N LEU A 2 -19.18 -4.26 27.21
CA LEU A 2 -17.93 -4.45 26.44
C LEU A 2 -16.70 -4.69 27.35
N TYR A 3 -16.72 -4.22 28.59
CA TYR A 3 -15.61 -4.36 29.54
C TYR A 3 -15.41 -5.75 30.17
N LYS A 4 -16.26 -6.73 29.85
CA LYS A 4 -16.14 -8.09 30.43
C LYS A 4 -15.29 -9.05 29.58
N HIS A 5 -14.98 -8.69 28.34
CA HIS A 5 -14.22 -9.54 27.41
C HIS A 5 -12.88 -8.96 26.97
N PHE A 6 -12.58 -7.68 27.27
CA PHE A 6 -11.34 -7.02 26.88
C PHE A 6 -10.71 -6.35 28.12
N GLY A 7 -9.46 -6.69 28.40
CA GLY A 7 -8.68 -6.29 29.57
C GLY A 7 -8.36 -4.80 29.65
N SER A 8 -8.53 -4.03 28.56
CA SER A 8 -8.50 -2.56 28.59
C SER A 8 -9.19 -1.89 27.39
N LYS A 9 -9.43 -0.56 27.48
CA LYS A 9 -9.88 0.26 26.34
C LYS A 9 -8.90 0.22 25.16
N GLN A 10 -7.61 0.04 25.44
CA GLN A 10 -6.56 -0.05 24.43
C GLN A 10 -6.69 -1.37 23.66
N GLU A 11 -6.92 -2.47 24.34
CA GLU A 11 -7.12 -3.79 23.71
C GLU A 11 -8.37 -3.83 22.82
N LEU A 12 -9.42 -3.12 23.23
CA LEU A 12 -10.62 -2.91 22.41
C LEU A 12 -10.33 -2.07 21.15
N PHE A 13 -9.47 -1.06 21.27
CA PHE A 13 -9.06 -0.21 20.17
C PHE A 13 -8.16 -0.97 19.18
N ASP A 14 -7.20 -1.73 19.70
CA ASP A 14 -6.27 -2.54 18.92
C ASP A 14 -7.02 -3.60 18.10
N LEU A 15 -7.97 -4.34 18.70
CA LEU A 15 -8.76 -5.33 17.96
C LEU A 15 -9.72 -4.71 16.94
N SER A 16 -10.27 -3.52 17.23
CA SER A 16 -11.27 -2.90 16.33
C SER A 16 -10.65 -2.21 15.12
N ILE A 17 -9.34 -1.92 15.14
CA ILE A 17 -8.65 -1.15 14.09
C ILE A 17 -7.53 -1.94 13.42
N LEU A 18 -6.76 -2.72 14.19
CA LEU A 18 -5.63 -3.47 13.63
C LEU A 18 -6.10 -4.71 12.86
N GLU A 19 -7.16 -5.38 13.31
CA GLU A 19 -7.67 -6.57 12.62
C GLU A 19 -8.24 -6.25 11.22
N PRO A 20 -9.05 -5.19 11.00
CA PRO A 20 -9.46 -4.79 9.66
C PRO A 20 -8.29 -4.38 8.75
N LEU A 21 -7.30 -3.67 9.32
CA LEU A 21 -6.11 -3.23 8.60
C LEU A 21 -5.28 -4.45 8.13
N ASP A 22 -5.03 -5.39 9.03
CA ASP A 22 -4.28 -6.61 8.75
C ASP A 22 -4.99 -7.46 7.69
N ARG A 23 -6.31 -7.61 7.80
CA ARG A 23 -7.11 -8.37 6.82
C ARG A 23 -7.11 -7.71 5.44
N ALA A 24 -7.22 -6.39 5.37
CA ALA A 24 -7.19 -5.65 4.10
C ALA A 24 -5.84 -5.82 3.40
N ILE A 25 -4.74 -5.74 4.15
CA ILE A 25 -3.39 -5.87 3.62
C ILE A 25 -3.07 -7.32 3.25
N ALA A 26 -3.41 -8.30 4.10
CA ALA A 26 -3.24 -9.72 3.78
C ALA A 26 -4.02 -10.11 2.52
N GLY A 27 -5.25 -9.63 2.37
CA GLY A 27 -6.04 -9.86 1.16
C GLY A 27 -5.42 -9.19 -0.08
N LEU A 28 -4.81 -8.01 0.08
CA LEU A 28 -4.11 -7.34 -1.02
C LEU A 28 -2.87 -8.12 -1.46
N VAL A 29 -2.09 -8.63 -0.51
CA VAL A 29 -0.93 -9.48 -0.77
C VAL A 29 -1.36 -10.78 -1.44
N GLU A 30 -2.34 -11.50 -0.89
CA GLU A 30 -2.82 -12.78 -1.42
C GLU A 30 -3.30 -12.66 -2.88
N ARG A 31 -4.05 -11.59 -3.21
CA ARG A 31 -4.55 -11.38 -4.58
C ARG A 31 -3.46 -11.03 -5.61
N ASN A 32 -2.30 -10.55 -5.17
CA ASN A 32 -1.27 -9.99 -6.04
C ASN A 32 0.11 -10.66 -5.89
N SER A 33 0.20 -11.78 -5.17
CA SER A 33 1.48 -12.47 -4.90
C SER A 33 1.83 -13.56 -5.90
N GLU A 34 0.91 -13.94 -6.79
CA GLU A 34 1.22 -14.90 -7.87
C GLU A 34 2.00 -14.21 -8.99
N PRO A 35 3.25 -14.63 -9.27
CA PRO A 35 3.98 -14.12 -10.41
C PRO A 35 3.31 -14.55 -11.71
N PRO A 36 3.45 -13.76 -12.79
CA PRO A 36 2.97 -14.18 -14.09
C PRO A 36 3.63 -15.49 -14.51
N GLU A 37 2.84 -16.44 -15.02
CA GLU A 37 3.30 -17.78 -15.43
C GLU A 37 4.34 -17.73 -16.57
N THR A 38 4.36 -16.63 -17.31
CA THR A 38 5.22 -16.42 -18.48
C THR A 38 6.00 -15.13 -18.34
N PHE A 39 7.26 -15.15 -18.78
CA PHE A 39 8.09 -13.95 -18.85
C PHE A 39 7.45 -12.91 -19.78
N ASP A 40 7.24 -11.70 -19.27
CA ASP A 40 6.64 -10.60 -20.01
C ASP A 40 7.74 -9.67 -20.57
N SER A 41 8.03 -9.87 -21.87
CA SER A 41 9.00 -9.04 -22.58
C SER A 41 8.55 -7.60 -22.83
N THR A 42 7.25 -7.32 -22.72
CA THR A 42 6.66 -5.99 -23.00
C THR A 42 6.45 -5.17 -21.72
N GLY A 43 6.23 -5.87 -20.60
CA GLY A 43 5.86 -5.27 -19.32
C GLY A 43 4.37 -4.91 -19.19
N ASP A 44 3.56 -5.17 -20.21
CA ASP A 44 2.14 -4.86 -20.23
C ASP A 44 1.35 -5.66 -19.18
N GLN A 45 1.72 -6.93 -18.95
CA GLN A 45 1.06 -7.79 -17.96
C GLN A 45 1.37 -7.29 -16.55
N VAL A 46 2.62 -6.98 -16.26
CA VAL A 46 3.02 -6.45 -14.94
C VAL A 46 2.43 -5.06 -14.72
N ARG A 47 2.33 -4.22 -15.76
CA ARG A 47 1.63 -2.93 -15.69
C ARG A 47 0.16 -3.12 -15.30
N ALA A 48 -0.54 -4.05 -15.95
CA ALA A 48 -1.95 -4.34 -15.65
C ALA A 48 -2.16 -4.90 -14.23
N MET A 49 -1.26 -5.79 -13.78
CA MET A 49 -1.25 -6.27 -12.39
C MET A 49 -1.01 -5.13 -11.41
N THR A 50 -0.05 -4.24 -11.70
CA THR A 50 0.26 -3.09 -10.84
C THR A 50 -0.93 -2.12 -10.76
N ILE A 51 -1.65 -1.88 -11.86
CA ILE A 51 -2.87 -1.06 -11.86
C ILE A 51 -3.93 -1.69 -10.96
N THR A 52 -4.14 -3.00 -11.09
CA THR A 52 -5.10 -3.75 -10.26
C THR A 52 -4.74 -3.65 -8.78
N PHE A 53 -3.46 -3.82 -8.44
CA PHE A 53 -2.96 -3.66 -7.08
C PHE A 53 -3.20 -2.24 -6.52
N VAL A 54 -2.85 -1.19 -7.27
CA VAL A 54 -3.02 0.20 -6.82
C VAL A 54 -4.50 0.54 -6.64
N ARG A 55 -5.36 0.07 -7.56
CA ARG A 55 -6.82 0.22 -7.45
C ARG A 55 -7.35 -0.44 -6.18
N ASP A 56 -6.98 -1.69 -5.93
CA ASP A 56 -7.39 -2.42 -4.73
C ASP A 56 -6.90 -1.74 -3.45
N LEU A 57 -5.69 -1.16 -3.48
CA LEU A 57 -5.14 -0.38 -2.38
C LEU A 57 -5.95 0.91 -2.14
N LEU A 58 -6.34 1.63 -3.20
CA LEU A 58 -7.18 2.83 -3.05
C LEU A 58 -8.56 2.49 -2.45
N VAL A 59 -9.17 1.40 -2.90
CA VAL A 59 -10.45 0.90 -2.35
C VAL A 59 -10.29 0.52 -0.87
N ALA A 60 -9.19 -0.13 -0.50
CA ALA A 60 -8.90 -0.42 0.89
C ALA A 60 -8.76 0.87 1.72
N MET A 61 -8.08 1.88 1.18
CA MET A 61 -7.85 3.19 1.83
C MET A 61 -9.14 3.94 2.14
N ASP A 62 -10.21 3.71 1.39
CA ASP A 62 -11.51 4.31 1.70
C ASP A 62 -12.02 3.90 3.08
N GLU A 63 -11.79 2.63 3.45
CA GLU A 63 -12.24 2.07 4.72
C GLU A 63 -11.20 2.25 5.82
N ILE A 64 -9.92 1.97 5.53
CA ILE A 64 -8.86 1.91 6.55
C ILE A 64 -8.20 3.27 6.81
N GLY A 65 -8.27 4.22 5.87
CA GLY A 65 -7.58 5.50 5.98
C GLY A 65 -7.90 6.29 7.25
N PRO A 66 -9.19 6.53 7.57
CA PRO A 66 -9.58 7.20 8.81
C PRO A 66 -9.15 6.43 10.08
N LEU A 67 -9.20 5.09 10.03
CA LEU A 67 -8.77 4.24 11.13
C LEU A 67 -7.26 4.32 11.37
N LEU A 68 -6.48 4.44 10.29
CA LEU A 68 -5.04 4.60 10.35
C LEU A 68 -4.66 5.92 11.06
N ILE A 69 -5.33 7.02 10.71
CA ILE A 69 -5.13 8.31 11.38
C ILE A 69 -5.42 8.17 12.87
N ALA A 70 -6.53 7.54 13.23
CA ALA A 70 -6.89 7.30 14.62
C ALA A 70 -5.83 6.45 15.33
N ALA A 71 -5.35 5.37 14.71
CA ALA A 71 -4.36 4.47 15.29
C ALA A 71 -3.01 5.14 15.54
N LEU A 72 -2.54 5.95 14.60
CA LEU A 72 -1.29 6.71 14.71
C LEU A 72 -1.35 7.79 15.80
N HIS A 73 -2.53 8.32 16.10
CA HIS A 73 -2.73 9.36 17.12
C HIS A 73 -3.34 8.84 18.43
N SER A 74 -3.48 7.52 18.58
CA SER A 74 -4.08 6.90 19.76
C SER A 74 -3.05 6.58 20.85
N GLY A 75 -3.48 6.72 22.10
CA GLY A 75 -2.74 6.29 23.27
C GLY A 75 -1.66 7.27 23.73
N ASN A 76 -0.70 6.74 24.50
CA ASN A 76 0.43 7.48 25.07
C ASN A 76 1.76 7.27 24.32
N ARG A 77 1.74 6.54 23.19
CA ARG A 77 2.92 6.26 22.37
C ARG A 77 3.15 7.37 21.35
N SER A 78 4.40 7.52 20.90
CA SER A 78 4.70 8.44 19.80
C SER A 78 4.05 7.96 18.49
N PRO A 79 3.51 8.85 17.64
CA PRO A 79 3.03 8.47 16.31
C PRO A 79 4.07 7.75 15.45
N LEU A 80 5.36 8.03 15.67
CA LEU A 80 6.45 7.35 14.96
C LEU A 80 6.65 5.90 15.44
N GLU A 81 6.45 5.64 16.72
CA GLU A 81 6.48 4.27 17.26
C GLU A 81 5.26 3.49 16.75
N ALA A 82 4.09 4.13 16.74
CA ALA A 82 2.87 3.56 16.17
C ALA A 82 3.05 3.22 14.68
N TYR A 83 3.62 4.14 13.89
CA TYR A 83 3.91 3.90 12.47
C TYR A 83 4.87 2.72 12.27
N ARG A 84 6.00 2.70 13.00
CA ARG A 84 6.98 1.63 12.89
C ARG A 84 6.38 0.27 13.21
N ASP A 85 5.56 0.18 14.25
CA ASP A 85 5.03 -1.10 14.72
C ASP A 85 3.83 -1.57 13.89
N LEU A 86 3.05 -0.64 13.30
CA LEU A 86 1.84 -0.96 12.56
C LEU A 86 2.00 -0.99 11.04
N ILE A 87 2.90 -0.19 10.46
CA ILE A 87 2.94 0.03 9.00
C ILE A 87 4.19 -0.55 8.38
N GLU A 88 5.33 -0.41 9.05
CA GLU A 88 6.61 -0.87 8.50
C GLU A 88 6.64 -2.37 8.12
N PRO A 89 6.08 -3.31 8.94
CA PRO A 89 6.08 -4.72 8.59
C PRO A 89 5.41 -5.03 7.25
N TYR A 90 4.38 -4.26 6.89
CA TYR A 90 3.67 -4.45 5.63
C TYR A 90 4.48 -4.02 4.41
N PHE A 91 5.33 -2.99 4.56
CA PHE A 91 6.23 -2.58 3.48
C PHE A 91 7.32 -3.61 3.21
N GLU A 92 7.81 -4.29 4.25
CA GLU A 92 8.75 -5.40 4.09
C GLU A 92 8.10 -6.52 3.26
N THR A 93 6.90 -6.98 3.64
CA THR A 93 6.17 -8.00 2.89
C THR A 93 5.85 -7.59 1.45
N MET A 94 5.37 -6.36 1.23
CA MET A 94 5.10 -5.88 -0.14
C MET A 94 6.36 -5.82 -0.99
N SER A 95 7.48 -5.38 -0.42
CA SER A 95 8.75 -5.28 -1.14
C SER A 95 9.27 -6.66 -1.54
N GLU A 96 9.15 -7.67 -0.67
CA GLU A 96 9.51 -9.06 -0.99
C GLU A 96 8.69 -9.62 -2.17
N VAL A 97 7.40 -9.31 -2.23
CA VAL A 97 6.53 -9.69 -3.35
C VAL A 97 6.98 -8.99 -4.63
N VAL A 98 7.24 -7.69 -4.59
CA VAL A 98 7.71 -6.93 -5.76
C VAL A 98 9.07 -7.48 -6.23
N GLU A 99 10.03 -7.69 -5.32
CA GLU A 99 11.36 -8.22 -5.62
C GLU A 99 11.31 -9.60 -6.27
N THR A 100 10.45 -10.49 -5.78
CA THR A 100 10.23 -11.82 -6.36
C THR A 100 9.72 -11.74 -7.79
N ASN A 101 8.92 -10.70 -8.09
CA ASN A 101 8.34 -10.48 -9.41
C ASN A 101 9.24 -9.72 -10.39
N LEU A 102 10.31 -9.04 -9.93
CA LEU A 102 11.18 -8.27 -10.81
C LEU A 102 11.78 -9.08 -11.96
N GLN A 103 12.15 -10.34 -11.69
CA GLN A 103 12.76 -11.21 -12.72
C GLN A 103 11.77 -11.68 -13.80
N SER A 104 10.47 -11.47 -13.60
CA SER A 104 9.42 -11.95 -14.50
C SER A 104 9.14 -11.04 -15.70
N TRP A 105 9.78 -9.87 -15.77
CA TRP A 105 9.52 -8.89 -16.83
C TRP A 105 10.73 -8.00 -17.14
N SER A 106 10.69 -7.32 -18.29
CA SER A 106 11.65 -6.27 -18.61
C SER A 106 11.27 -4.95 -17.93
N HIS A 107 12.14 -4.44 -17.07
CA HIS A 107 11.92 -3.18 -16.35
C HIS A 107 13.21 -2.39 -16.22
N GLN A 108 13.10 -1.08 -15.98
CA GLN A 108 14.23 -0.26 -15.57
C GLN A 108 14.58 -0.53 -14.10
N PRO A 109 15.83 -0.31 -13.66
CA PRO A 109 16.16 -0.40 -12.25
C PRO A 109 15.38 0.64 -11.42
N PHE A 110 14.75 0.18 -10.35
CA PHE A 110 14.09 1.02 -9.36
C PHE A 110 14.27 0.41 -7.96
N ASP A 111 14.05 1.22 -6.92
CA ASP A 111 14.02 0.76 -5.52
C ASP A 111 12.61 0.27 -5.16
N PRO A 112 12.39 -1.03 -4.93
CA PRO A 112 11.07 -1.59 -4.64
C PRO A 112 10.46 -1.05 -3.34
N GLN A 113 11.31 -0.80 -2.34
CA GLN A 113 10.90 -0.33 -1.03
C GLN A 113 10.46 1.13 -1.08
N LEU A 114 11.20 1.97 -1.80
CA LEU A 114 10.82 3.36 -2.04
C LEU A 114 9.53 3.44 -2.86
N THR A 115 9.44 2.63 -3.93
CA THR A 115 8.27 2.61 -4.83
C THR A 115 7.00 2.17 -4.11
N SER A 116 7.08 1.11 -3.28
CA SER A 116 5.95 0.65 -2.47
C SER A 116 5.48 1.71 -1.47
N ARG A 117 6.42 2.42 -0.81
CA ARG A 117 6.09 3.53 0.09
C ARG A 117 5.44 4.71 -0.64
N MET A 118 5.93 5.04 -1.84
CA MET A 118 5.31 6.08 -2.67
C MET A 118 3.88 5.69 -3.07
N GLY A 119 3.65 4.45 -3.50
CA GLY A 119 2.31 3.96 -3.85
C GLY A 119 1.34 4.00 -2.68
N PHE A 120 1.76 3.53 -1.51
CA PHE A 120 0.95 3.62 -0.29
C PHE A 120 0.66 5.07 0.11
N GLY A 121 1.68 5.93 0.14
CA GLY A 121 1.53 7.33 0.50
C GLY A 121 0.58 8.06 -0.45
N ALA A 122 0.72 7.83 -1.76
CA ALA A 122 -0.16 8.40 -2.77
C ALA A 122 -1.60 7.94 -2.57
N ALA A 123 -1.85 6.62 -2.47
CA ALA A 123 -3.18 6.08 -2.27
C ALA A 123 -3.84 6.63 -0.99
N PHE A 124 -3.10 6.64 0.12
CA PHE A 124 -3.60 7.16 1.39
C PHE A 124 -3.99 8.64 1.31
N PHE A 125 -3.10 9.51 0.82
CA PHE A 125 -3.37 10.95 0.80
C PHE A 125 -4.39 11.37 -0.24
N ILE A 126 -4.44 10.71 -1.40
CA ILE A 126 -5.45 10.99 -2.44
C ILE A 126 -6.84 10.64 -1.92
N THR A 127 -7.02 9.43 -1.38
CA THR A 127 -8.31 9.00 -0.82
C THR A 127 -8.73 9.88 0.36
N LEU A 128 -7.81 10.18 1.29
CA LEU A 128 -8.10 11.08 2.41
C LEU A 128 -8.55 12.48 1.95
N SER A 129 -7.89 13.03 0.92
CA SER A 129 -8.22 14.34 0.35
C SER A 129 -9.61 14.34 -0.29
N ALA A 130 -9.95 13.31 -1.06
CA ALA A 130 -11.28 13.15 -1.65
C ALA A 130 -12.37 13.04 -0.57
N GLN A 131 -12.16 12.20 0.44
CA GLN A 131 -13.08 12.04 1.57
C GLN A 131 -13.29 13.35 2.35
N ALA A 132 -12.22 14.09 2.62
CA ALA A 132 -12.30 15.37 3.32
C ALA A 132 -13.14 16.42 2.56
N LYS A 133 -13.23 16.32 1.24
CA LYS A 133 -14.07 17.15 0.37
C LYS A 133 -15.48 16.58 0.15
N GLY A 134 -15.72 15.33 0.52
CA GLY A 134 -16.95 14.60 0.19
C GLY A 134 -17.05 14.24 -1.30
N GLU A 135 -15.92 14.08 -1.98
CA GLU A 135 -15.84 13.69 -3.39
C GLU A 135 -15.72 12.16 -3.51
N ALA A 136 -16.35 11.59 -4.54
CA ALA A 136 -16.15 10.19 -4.90
C ALA A 136 -14.92 10.07 -5.81
N LEU A 137 -14.02 9.14 -5.48
CA LEU A 137 -12.85 8.86 -6.30
C LEU A 137 -13.22 7.87 -7.42
N ASP A 138 -12.77 8.14 -8.64
CA ASP A 138 -12.69 7.11 -9.68
C ASP A 138 -11.41 6.31 -9.47
N HIS A 139 -11.53 5.17 -8.78
CA HIS A 139 -10.40 4.33 -8.40
C HIS A 139 -9.65 3.76 -9.60
N ASP A 140 -10.36 3.48 -10.71
CA ASP A 140 -9.77 2.90 -11.90
C ASP A 140 -8.90 3.96 -12.61
N ASP A 141 -9.46 5.16 -12.83
CA ASP A 141 -8.74 6.28 -13.45
C ASP A 141 -7.52 6.73 -12.62
N VAL A 142 -7.68 6.86 -11.29
CA VAL A 142 -6.57 7.25 -10.42
C VAL A 142 -5.47 6.19 -10.37
N ALA A 143 -5.81 4.90 -10.35
CA ALA A 143 -4.82 3.83 -10.38
C ALA A 143 -4.00 3.86 -11.67
N GLU A 144 -4.65 4.05 -12.82
CA GLU A 144 -3.96 4.20 -14.11
C GLU A 144 -3.00 5.38 -14.11
N GLN A 145 -3.41 6.53 -13.57
CA GLN A 145 -2.57 7.72 -13.48
C GLN A 145 -1.37 7.51 -12.54
N ILE A 146 -1.56 6.92 -11.36
CA ILE A 146 -0.47 6.61 -10.42
C ILE A 146 0.55 5.67 -11.07
N VAL A 147 0.08 4.59 -11.71
CA VAL A 147 0.98 3.62 -12.34
C VAL A 147 1.70 4.21 -13.54
N SER A 148 1.04 5.03 -14.37
CA SER A 148 1.72 5.76 -15.45
C SER A 148 2.81 6.67 -14.89
N ILE A 149 2.54 7.41 -13.81
CA ILE A 149 3.58 8.23 -13.16
C ILE A 149 4.75 7.36 -12.69
N PHE A 150 4.52 6.24 -12.02
CA PHE A 150 5.62 5.41 -11.54
C PHE A 150 6.37 4.74 -12.69
N VAL A 151 5.69 4.04 -13.59
CA VAL A 151 6.33 3.29 -14.66
C VAL A 151 7.02 4.22 -15.67
N ASP A 152 6.42 5.37 -15.98
CA ASP A 152 6.96 6.31 -16.97
C ASP A 152 7.95 7.32 -16.35
N ALA A 153 7.90 7.59 -15.04
CA ALA A 153 8.82 8.53 -14.37
C ALA A 153 9.98 7.88 -13.59
N LEU A 154 9.96 6.57 -13.31
CA LEU A 154 11.08 5.84 -12.69
C LEU A 154 12.26 5.68 -13.66
N HIS A 155 12.85 6.80 -14.06
CA HIS A 155 14.17 6.87 -14.67
C HIS A 155 15.18 7.14 -13.55
N THR A 156 15.96 6.14 -13.15
CA THR A 156 17.15 6.41 -12.34
C THR A 156 18.14 7.19 -13.21
N PRO A 157 18.68 8.34 -12.79
CA PRO A 157 19.70 9.02 -13.57
C PRO A 157 20.91 8.09 -13.76
N ASP A 158 21.43 8.03 -14.98
CA ASP A 158 22.62 7.24 -15.30
C ASP A 158 23.70 7.46 -14.24
N ALA A 159 24.31 6.38 -13.74
CA ALA A 159 25.48 6.49 -12.90
C ALA A 159 26.53 7.35 -13.64
N PRO A 160 27.14 8.35 -12.99
CA PRO A 160 28.08 9.23 -13.66
C PRO A 160 29.21 8.40 -14.29
N PRO A 161 29.68 8.75 -15.50
CA PRO A 161 30.76 8.02 -16.14
C PRO A 161 31.98 8.01 -15.21
N ALA A 162 32.58 6.82 -15.06
CA ALA A 162 33.76 6.56 -14.24
C ALA A 162 34.98 7.39 -14.69
#